data_AF-A0A397HVF1-F1
#
_entry.id   AF-A0A397HVF1-F1
#
_cell.length_a   1.000
_cell.length_b   1.000
_cell.length_c   1.000
_cell.angle_alpha   90.00
_cell.angle_beta   90.00
_cell.angle_gamma   90.00
#
_symmetry.space_group_name_H-M   'P 1'
#
loop_
_entity.id
_entity.type
_entity.pdbx_description
1 polymer ?
#
loop_
_entity_poly.entity_id
_entity_poly.type
_entity_poly.pdbx_seq_one_letter_code
_entity_poly.pdbx_strand_id
1 'polypeptide(L)'
;MQLDSAYRTNKNKRTADQAFQNDDYDYLYGIVSTATEWHFIVFATDGLYCTSKSEYRINLSKTALEEDLESIRKGVKRVLGVIVGLLKDRVTVDNTPASKRARIKKITENDE
;
A
#
# COMPACT_ATOMS: atom_id res chain seq x y z
N MET A 1 10.59 -19.94 1.52
CA MET A 1 10.62 -20.03 3.00
C MET A 1 10.23 -18.72 3.71
N GLN A 2 10.67 -17.53 3.27
CA GLN A 2 10.31 -16.27 3.95
C GLN A 2 8.87 -15.79 3.71
N LEU A 3 8.32 -15.96 2.49
CA LEU A 3 6.98 -15.43 2.16
C LEU A 3 5.85 -16.15 2.92
N ASP A 4 5.87 -17.48 2.99
CA ASP A 4 4.89 -18.25 3.79
C ASP A 4 4.93 -17.90 5.28
N SER A 5 6.14 -17.70 5.82
CA SER A 5 6.27 -17.27 7.22
C SER A 5 5.69 -15.87 7.44
N ALA A 6 5.95 -14.92 6.54
CA ALA A 6 5.40 -13.58 6.58
C ALA A 6 3.87 -13.58 6.43
N TYR A 7 3.34 -14.42 5.53
CA TYR A 7 1.91 -14.64 5.34
C TYR A 7 1.25 -15.13 6.64
N ARG A 8 1.78 -16.18 7.27
CA ARG A 8 1.24 -16.71 8.54
C ARG A 8 1.35 -15.69 9.67
N THR A 9 2.45 -14.95 9.77
CA THR A 9 2.63 -13.89 10.78
C THR A 9 1.66 -12.72 10.55
N ASN A 10 1.36 -12.36 9.31
CA ASN A 10 0.45 -11.26 8.99
C ASN A 10 -1.03 -11.66 9.12
N LYS A 11 -1.39 -12.92 8.88
CA LYS A 11 -2.76 -13.44 9.10
C LYS A 11 -3.24 -13.20 10.53
N ASN A 12 -2.33 -13.29 11.51
CA ASN A 12 -2.62 -13.09 12.92
C ASN A 12 -2.58 -11.61 13.37
N LYS A 13 -2.20 -10.67 12.50
CA LYS A 13 -2.14 -9.22 12.80
C LYS A 13 -3.39 -8.45 12.35
N ARG A 14 -4.47 -9.16 11.99
CA ARG A 14 -5.74 -8.54 11.62
C ARG A 14 -6.48 -8.04 12.86
N THR A 15 -6.68 -6.72 12.94
CA THR A 15 -7.97 -6.14 13.31
C THR A 15 -8.22 -4.91 12.43
N ALA A 16 -8.92 -5.18 11.34
CA ALA A 16 -10.01 -4.32 10.95
C ALA A 16 -11.23 -5.20 11.10
N ASP A 17 -11.95 -5.15 12.22
CA ASP A 17 -13.14 -5.99 12.38
C ASP A 17 -14.21 -5.70 11.30
N GLN A 18 -13.96 -4.66 10.48
CA GLN A 18 -14.86 -3.97 9.57
C GLN A 18 -14.28 -3.65 8.18
N ALA A 19 -13.01 -3.95 7.84
CA ALA A 19 -12.42 -3.35 6.63
C ALA A 19 -13.17 -3.71 5.34
N PHE A 20 -13.64 -4.95 5.22
CA PHE A 20 -14.53 -5.39 4.13
C PHE A 20 -15.34 -6.56 4.68
N GLN A 21 -16.55 -6.28 5.18
CA GLN A 21 -17.47 -7.36 5.54
C GLN A 21 -17.65 -8.23 4.29
N ASN A 22 -17.31 -9.52 4.39
CA ASN A 22 -17.65 -10.57 3.43
C ASN A 22 -16.61 -10.98 2.36
N ASP A 23 -15.29 -10.86 2.61
CA ASP A 23 -14.31 -11.51 1.74
C ASP A 23 -13.52 -12.59 2.49
N ASP A 24 -13.98 -13.85 2.32
CA ASP A 24 -13.33 -15.11 2.74
C ASP A 24 -11.97 -15.36 2.08
N TYR A 25 -11.41 -14.35 1.40
CA TYR A 25 -10.22 -14.54 0.59
C TYR A 25 -8.94 -14.24 1.37
N ASP A 26 -8.06 -15.22 1.35
CA ASP A 26 -6.77 -15.26 2.04
C ASP A 26 -5.67 -14.51 1.24
N TYR A 27 -5.98 -13.35 0.67
CA TYR A 27 -5.03 -12.58 -0.14
C TYR A 27 -4.10 -11.69 0.72
N LEU A 28 -2.82 -11.66 0.36
CA LEU A 28 -1.84 -10.68 0.85
C LEU A 28 -1.54 -9.68 -0.27
N TYR A 29 -1.86 -8.40 -0.03
CA TYR A 29 -1.54 -7.31 -0.95
C TYR A 29 -0.17 -6.71 -0.64
N GLY A 30 0.57 -6.35 -1.68
CA GLY A 30 1.85 -5.67 -1.55
C GLY A 30 2.06 -4.63 -2.64
N ILE A 31 3.03 -3.76 -2.38
CA ILE A 31 3.48 -2.73 -3.33
C ILE A 31 4.99 -2.91 -3.50
N VAL A 32 5.42 -3.01 -4.76
CA VAL A 32 6.83 -2.99 -5.15
C VAL A 32 7.08 -1.67 -5.85
N SER A 33 8.11 -0.93 -5.45
CA SER A 33 8.52 0.29 -6.14
C SER A 33 9.99 0.21 -6.54
N THR A 34 10.28 0.72 -7.73
CA THR A 34 11.62 0.84 -8.33
C THR A 34 12.14 2.28 -8.26
N ALA A 35 11.50 3.12 -7.43
CA ALA A 35 11.54 4.58 -7.43
C ALA A 35 10.88 5.25 -8.65
N THR A 36 10.96 4.66 -9.84
CA THR A 36 10.32 5.19 -11.06
C THR A 36 8.94 4.60 -11.32
N GLU A 37 8.74 3.34 -10.97
CA GLU A 37 7.50 2.62 -11.20
C GLU A 37 6.96 2.01 -9.90
N TRP A 38 5.65 1.75 -9.91
CA TRP A 38 4.92 1.15 -8.80
C TRP A 38 4.13 -0.03 -9.34
N HIS A 39 4.37 -1.20 -8.77
CA HIS A 39 3.66 -2.43 -9.12
C HIS A 39 2.88 -2.92 -7.91
N PHE A 40 1.65 -3.34 -8.14
CA PHE A 40 0.81 -3.93 -7.11
C PHE A 40 0.92 -5.45 -7.24
N ILE A 41 1.15 -6.11 -6.11
CA ILE A 41 1.23 -7.57 -6.03
C ILE A 41 0.10 -8.11 -5.16
N VAL A 42 -0.44 -9.26 -5.58
CA VAL A 42 -1.41 -10.03 -4.81
C VAL A 42 -0.86 -11.43 -4.67
N PHE A 43 -0.65 -11.87 -3.43
CA PHE A 43 -0.31 -13.24 -3.12
C PHE A 43 -1.58 -13.97 -2.67
N ALA A 44 -1.93 -15.02 -3.39
CA ALA A 44 -3.07 -15.89 -3.18
C ALA A 44 -2.60 -17.32 -2.93
N THR A 45 -3.54 -18.21 -2.61
CA THR A 45 -3.25 -19.64 -2.37
C THR A 45 -2.71 -20.35 -3.61
N ASP A 46 -3.06 -19.87 -4.80
CA ASP A 46 -2.69 -20.43 -6.10
C ASP A 46 -1.48 -19.75 -6.75
N GLY A 47 -1.04 -18.58 -6.26
CA GLY A 47 0.15 -17.93 -6.80
C GLY A 47 0.37 -16.48 -6.42
N LEU A 48 1.43 -15.92 -6.99
CA LEU A 48 1.79 -14.50 -6.89
C LEU A 48 1.44 -13.79 -8.19
N TYR A 49 0.52 -12.84 -8.11
CA TYR A 49 0.06 -12.00 -9.22
C TYR A 49 0.69 -10.60 -9.13
N CYS A 50 1.00 -10.00 -10.26
CA CYS A 50 1.60 -8.67 -10.36
C CYS A 50 0.93 -7.87 -11.48
N THR A 51 0.74 -6.57 -11.29
CA THR A 51 0.23 -5.67 -12.33
C THR A 51 1.24 -5.38 -13.45
N SER A 52 2.49 -5.81 -13.29
CA SER A 52 3.51 -5.67 -14.34
C SER A 52 3.19 -6.57 -15.53
N LYS A 53 3.33 -6.03 -16.74
CA LYS A 53 3.21 -6.80 -18.00
C LYS A 53 4.46 -7.61 -18.30
N SER A 54 5.59 -7.26 -17.71
CA SER A 54 6.88 -7.91 -17.88
C SER A 54 7.33 -8.56 -16.58
N GLU A 55 8.12 -9.63 -16.70
CA GLU A 55 8.82 -10.22 -15.56
C GLU A 55 9.77 -9.18 -14.96
N TYR A 56 9.67 -8.94 -13.65
CA TYR A 56 10.53 -8.02 -12.93
C TYR A 56 11.40 -8.78 -11.92
N ARG A 57 12.72 -8.73 -12.07
CA ARG A 57 13.67 -9.40 -11.18
C ARG A 57 14.26 -8.40 -10.20
N ILE A 58 13.97 -8.60 -8.93
CA ILE A 58 14.55 -7.81 -7.83
C ILE A 58 15.79 -8.54 -7.34
N ASN A 59 16.96 -8.02 -7.67
CA ASN A 59 18.21 -8.53 -7.11
C ASN A 59 18.36 -8.03 -5.67
N LEU A 60 18.28 -8.96 -4.71
CA LEU A 60 18.53 -8.65 -3.30
C LEU A 60 20.03 -8.71 -3.03
N SER A 61 20.70 -7.56 -3.07
CA SER A 61 22.08 -7.44 -2.59
C SER A 61 22.09 -6.84 -1.19
N LYS A 62 22.90 -7.43 -0.30
CA LYS A 62 23.12 -6.89 1.05
C LYS A 62 23.81 -5.53 1.01
N THR A 63 24.66 -5.30 0.02
CA THR A 63 25.40 -4.04 -0.18
C THR A 63 24.55 -2.91 -0.75
N ALA A 64 23.39 -3.22 -1.35
CA ALA A 64 22.50 -2.20 -1.93
C ALA A 64 21.87 -1.26 -0.89
N LEU A 65 21.93 -1.63 0.40
CA LEU A 65 21.38 -0.84 1.51
C LEU A 65 22.46 -0.13 2.34
N GLU A 66 23.74 -0.29 2.00
CA GLU A 66 24.85 0.19 2.83
C GLU A 66 25.09 1.71 2.71
N GLU A 67 24.64 2.36 1.63
CA GLU A 67 25.01 3.76 1.37
C GLU A 67 23.96 4.80 1.84
N ASP A 68 22.69 4.43 2.07
CA ASP A 68 21.65 5.44 2.42
C ASP A 68 20.38 4.91 3.11
N LEU A 69 20.53 4.01 4.09
CA LEU A 69 19.40 3.36 4.76
C LEU A 69 18.46 4.35 5.48
N GLU A 70 19.00 5.43 6.04
CA GLU A 70 18.21 6.44 6.76
C GLU A 70 17.34 7.29 5.81
N SER A 71 17.86 7.72 4.66
CA SER A 71 17.02 8.47 3.71
C SER A 71 15.98 7.57 3.07
N ILE A 72 16.31 6.30 2.77
CA ILE A 72 15.33 5.30 2.32
C ILE A 72 14.23 5.14 3.36
N ARG A 73 14.57 4.98 4.64
CA ARG A 73 13.60 4.84 5.74
C ARG A 73 12.72 6.08 5.86
N LYS A 74 13.28 7.29 5.75
CA LYS A 74 12.53 8.55 5.76
C LYS A 74 11.57 8.65 4.58
N GLY A 75 12.02 8.27 3.37
CA GLY A 75 11.20 8.21 2.16
C GLY A 75 10.03 7.25 2.31
N VAL A 76 10.30 6.01 2.74
CA VAL A 76 9.27 4.99 2.99
C VAL A 76 8.28 5.44 4.06
N LYS A 77 8.75 6.05 5.16
CA LYS A 77 7.87 6.60 6.21
C LYS A 77 6.95 7.69 5.66
N ARG A 78 7.46 8.58 4.81
CA ARG A 78 6.66 9.63 4.16
C ARG A 78 5.58 9.03 3.25
N VAL A 79 5.95 8.09 2.38
CA VAL A 79 5.02 7.38 1.49
C VAL A 79 3.93 6.68 2.30
N LEU A 80 4.30 5.89 3.31
CA LEU A 80 3.34 5.20 4.17
C LEU A 80 2.41 6.18 4.88
N GLY A 81 2.93 7.33 5.31
CA GLY A 81 2.12 8.41 5.88
C GLY A 81 1.07 8.94 4.91
N VAL A 82 1.43 9.16 3.65
CA VAL A 82 0.48 9.57 2.59
C VAL A 82 -0.57 8.50 2.36
N ILE A 83 -0.18 7.23 2.20
CA ILE A 83 -1.12 6.11 1.98
C ILE A 83 -2.10 6.00 3.15
N VAL A 84 -1.61 6.01 4.39
CA VAL A 84 -2.46 5.95 5.59
C VAL A 84 -3.38 7.16 5.67
N GLY A 85 -2.91 8.36 5.34
CA GLY A 85 -3.73 9.56 5.26
C GLY A 85 -4.89 9.42 4.28
N LEU A 86 -4.60 8.97 3.05
CA LEU A 86 -5.61 8.73 2.01
C LEU A 86 -6.63 7.65 2.42
N LEU A 87 -6.17 6.57 3.08
CA LEU A 87 -7.07 5.53 3.58
C LEU A 87 -7.98 6.04 4.70
N LYS A 88 -7.44 6.83 5.64
CA LYS A 88 -8.22 7.45 6.71
C LYS A 88 -9.27 8.42 6.16
N ASP A 89 -8.90 9.23 5.18
CA ASP A 89 -9.82 10.10 4.48
C ASP A 89 -10.95 9.30 3.82
N ARG A 90 -10.65 8.16 3.19
CA ARG A 90 -11.67 7.34 2.53
C ARG A 90 -12.68 6.73 3.52
N VAL A 91 -12.21 6.31 4.70
CA VAL A 91 -13.05 5.63 5.71
C VAL A 91 -13.88 6.62 6.53
N THR A 92 -13.36 7.82 6.78
CA THR A 92 -14.02 8.80 7.66
C THR A 92 -14.93 9.78 6.93
N VAL A 93 -14.80 9.91 5.61
CA VAL A 93 -15.52 10.92 4.84
C VAL A 93 -16.86 10.40 4.31
N ASP A 94 -17.89 11.25 4.48
CA ASP A 94 -19.15 11.13 3.74
C ASP A 94 -18.88 11.22 2.22
N ASN A 95 -19.04 10.09 1.54
CA ASN A 95 -18.77 9.94 0.10
C ASN A 95 -19.93 10.44 -0.77
N THR A 96 -20.95 11.10 -0.21
CA THR A 96 -22.00 11.71 -1.03
C THR A 96 -21.40 12.70 -2.05
N PRO A 97 -21.96 12.80 -3.27
CA PRO A 97 -21.46 13.70 -4.30
C PRO A 97 -21.39 15.17 -3.83
N ALA A 98 -22.29 15.59 -2.94
CA ALA A 98 -22.32 16.93 -2.38
C ALA A 98 -21.13 17.20 -1.45
N SER A 99 -20.88 16.31 -0.49
CA SER A 99 -19.76 16.39 0.44
C SER A 99 -18.40 16.34 -0.28
N LYS A 100 -18.29 15.52 -1.34
CA LYS A 100 -17.09 15.46 -2.19
C LYS A 100 -16.84 16.78 -2.95
N ARG A 101 -17.87 17.36 -3.56
CA ARG A 101 -17.77 18.65 -4.29
C ARG A 101 -17.38 19.81 -3.36
N ALA A 102 -17.98 19.87 -2.17
CA ALA A 102 -17.68 20.92 -1.19
C ALA A 102 -16.21 20.87 -0.73
N ARG A 103 -15.63 19.68 -0.53
CA ARG A 103 -14.22 19.51 -0.16
C ARG A 103 -13.26 19.95 -1.27
N ILE A 104 -13.54 19.57 -2.52
CA ILE A 104 -12.71 19.96 -3.67
C ILE A 104 -12.67 21.49 -3.77
N LYS A 105 -13.83 22.14 -3.69
CA LYS A 105 -13.96 23.60 -3.72
C LYS A 105 -13.13 24.27 -2.62
N LYS A 106 -13.17 23.74 -1.39
CA LYS A 106 -12.42 24.26 -0.24
C LYS A 106 -10.89 24.10 -0.39
N ILE A 107 -10.42 23.08 -1.10
CA ILE A 107 -8.99 22.91 -1.41
C ILE A 107 -8.57 23.92 -2.48
N THR A 108 -9.40 24.10 -3.51
CA THR A 108 -9.08 25.03 -4.62
C THR A 108 -9.22 26.51 -4.23
N GLU A 109 -10.05 26.84 -3.25
CA GLU A 109 -10.22 28.20 -2.72
C GLU A 109 -9.15 28.59 -1.68
N ASN A 110 -8.41 27.64 -1.11
CA ASN A 110 -7.31 27.93 -0.16
C ASN A 110 -5.95 28.17 -0.84
N ASP A 111 -5.89 28.01 -2.17
CA ASP A 111 -4.70 28.23 -3.00
C ASP A 111 -4.71 29.63 -3.69
N GLU A 112 -5.72 30.47 -3.41
CA GLU A 112 -5.80 31.91 -3.78
C GLU A 112 -5.58 32.81 -2.56
#